data_AF-A0A139PFE5-F1
#
_entry.id   AF-A0A139PFE5-F1
#
_cell.length_a   1.000
_cell.length_b   1.000
_cell.length_c   1.000
_cell.angle_alpha   90.00
_cell.angle_beta   90.00
_cell.angle_gamma   90.00
#
_symmetry.space_group_name_H-M   'P 1'
#
loop_
_entity.id
_entity.type
_entity.pdbx_description
1 polymer ?
#
loop_
_entity_poly.entity_id
_entity_poly.type
_entity_poly.pdbx_seq_one_letter_code
_entity_poly.pdbx_strand_id
1 'polypeptide(L)'
;MSKIDVFAHVLLPEFSKRMFLLDPELPEKMPFIQNSVLSDFALRCKYLLAGIKQIISYVNLNPEDYLSELSALLLTKKANQ
;
A
#
# COMPACT_ATOMS: atom_id res chain seq x y z
N MET A 1 3.16 26.77 9.43
CA MET A 1 1.90 26.13 8.99
C MET A 1 2.17 24.70 8.58
N SER A 2 1.32 23.75 8.95
CA SER A 2 1.40 22.37 8.45
C SER A 2 0.90 22.33 7.01
N LYS A 3 1.60 21.63 6.11
CA LYS A 3 1.10 21.28 4.78
C LYS A 3 0.44 19.90 4.82
N ILE A 4 -0.63 19.72 4.07
CA ILE A 4 -1.30 18.43 3.90
C ILE A 4 -1.05 17.96 2.47
N ASP A 5 -0.35 16.85 2.34
CA ASP A 5 -0.24 16.09 1.10
C ASP A 5 -1.47 15.16 1.03
N VAL A 6 -2.38 15.48 0.11
CA VAL A 6 -3.70 14.84 0.02
C VAL A 6 -3.68 13.55 -0.80
N PHE A 7 -2.54 13.15 -1.37
CA PHE A 7 -2.48 12.02 -2.30
C PHE A 7 -1.17 11.24 -2.18
N ALA A 8 -0.93 10.70 -0.99
CA ALA A 8 0.24 9.88 -0.70
C ALA A 8 -0.12 8.38 -0.76
N HIS A 9 0.85 7.54 -1.13
CA HIS A 9 0.61 6.11 -1.31
C HIS A 9 1.35 5.25 -0.28
N VAL A 10 0.73 4.12 0.09
CA VAL A 10 1.28 3.08 0.96
C VAL A 10 1.06 1.68 0.38
N LEU A 11 1.77 0.70 0.92
CA LEU A 11 1.56 -0.72 0.67
C LEU A 11 1.86 -1.49 1.95
N LEU A 12 0.85 -1.69 2.79
CA LEU A 12 1.07 -2.22 4.14
C LEU A 12 1.58 -3.68 4.15
N PRO A 13 2.42 -4.07 5.13
CA PRO A 13 3.08 -5.39 5.13
C PRO A 13 2.12 -6.58 5.13
N GLU A 14 1.01 -6.51 5.85
CA GLU A 14 0.06 -7.63 5.89
C GLU A 14 -0.70 -7.79 4.56
N PHE A 15 -1.13 -6.67 3.98
CA PHE A 15 -1.81 -6.66 2.69
C PHE A 15 -0.88 -7.11 1.56
N SER A 16 0.33 -6.55 1.47
CA SER A 16 1.33 -6.94 0.46
C SER A 16 1.67 -8.42 0.51
N LYS A 17 1.89 -8.99 1.71
CA LYS A 17 2.12 -10.44 1.87
C LYS A 17 0.99 -11.28 1.27
N ARG A 18 -0.26 -10.88 1.47
CA ARG A 18 -1.42 -11.58 0.90
C ARG A 18 -1.44 -11.47 -0.62
N MET A 19 -1.19 -10.29 -1.17
CA MET A 19 -1.13 -10.10 -2.61
C MET A 19 0.01 -10.90 -3.26
N PHE A 20 1.19 -10.96 -2.63
CA PHE A 20 2.33 -11.76 -3.13
C PHE A 20 2.08 -13.27 -3.09
N LEU A 21 1.19 -13.74 -2.22
CA LEU A 21 0.74 -15.15 -2.24
C LEU A 21 -0.22 -15.43 -3.40
N LEU A 22 -0.95 -14.42 -3.89
CA LEU A 22 -1.85 -14.55 -5.05
C LEU A 22 -1.07 -14.50 -6.36
N ASP A 23 -0.06 -13.65 -6.44
CA ASP A 23 0.82 -13.52 -7.62
C ASP A 23 2.28 -13.28 -7.19
N PRO A 24 3.11 -14.33 -7.17
CA PRO A 24 4.52 -14.23 -6.78
C PRO A 24 5.38 -13.37 -7.72
N GLU A 25 4.93 -13.13 -8.96
CA GLU A 25 5.65 -12.33 -9.96
C GLU A 25 5.33 -10.83 -9.85
N LEU A 26 4.49 -10.42 -8.89
CA LEU A 26 4.12 -9.02 -8.64
C LEU A 26 5.32 -8.05 -8.59
N PRO A 27 6.45 -8.38 -7.92
CA PRO A 27 7.61 -7.49 -7.90
C PRO A 27 8.20 -7.20 -9.29
N GLU A 28 8.05 -8.12 -10.25
CA GLU A 28 8.50 -7.94 -11.63
C GLU A 28 7.48 -7.15 -12.45
N LYS A 29 6.18 -7.46 -12.28
CA LYS A 29 5.07 -6.77 -12.96
C LYS A 29 4.92 -5.31 -12.52
N MET A 30 5.19 -5.04 -11.23
CA MET A 30 5.01 -3.72 -10.61
C MET A 30 6.26 -3.34 -9.79
N PRO A 31 7.41 -3.03 -10.43
CA PRO A 31 8.68 -2.83 -9.73
C PRO A 31 8.66 -1.79 -8.60
N PHE A 32 7.78 -0.80 -8.69
CA PHE A 32 7.64 0.24 -7.67
C PHE A 32 7.24 -0.29 -6.29
N ILE A 33 6.58 -1.47 -6.20
CA ILE A 33 6.16 -2.06 -4.91
C ILE A 33 7.35 -2.50 -4.06
N GLN A 34 8.54 -2.63 -4.66
CA GLN A 34 9.78 -2.95 -3.98
C GLN A 34 10.33 -1.75 -3.17
N ASN A 35 9.77 -0.55 -3.33
CA ASN A 35 10.16 0.61 -2.53
C ASN A 35 9.74 0.43 -1.07
N SER A 36 10.73 0.24 -0.20
CA SER A 36 10.53 -0.02 1.23
C SER A 36 9.76 1.07 1.98
N VAL A 37 9.76 2.32 1.49
CA VAL A 37 9.01 3.44 2.09
C VAL A 37 7.49 3.27 1.97
N LEU A 38 7.02 2.41 1.07
CA LEU A 38 5.60 2.08 0.94
C LEU A 38 5.10 1.23 2.12
N SER A 39 5.94 0.34 2.65
CA SER A 39 5.55 -0.66 3.66
C SER A 39 6.14 -0.41 5.05
N ASP A 40 7.29 0.27 5.13
CA ASP A 40 7.99 0.58 6.38
C ASP A 40 7.65 1.99 6.86
N PHE A 41 6.77 2.09 7.86
CA PHE A 41 6.37 3.37 8.46
C PHE A 41 7.50 4.08 9.19
N ALA A 42 8.44 3.35 9.80
CA ALA A 42 9.57 4.00 10.49
C ALA A 42 10.46 4.68 9.46
N LEU A 43 10.76 3.99 8.35
CA LEU A 43 11.52 4.55 7.24
C LEU A 43 10.78 5.70 6.55
N ARG A 44 9.46 5.57 6.36
CA ARG A 44 8.63 6.64 5.82
C ARG A 44 8.66 7.89 6.69
N CYS A 45 8.45 7.74 8.00
CA CYS A 45 8.49 8.86 8.94
C CYS A 45 9.87 9.52 8.99
N LYS A 46 10.95 8.73 8.88
CA LYS A 46 12.33 9.25 8.80
C LYS A 46 12.54 10.20 7.62
N TYR A 47 11.94 9.90 6.46
CA TYR A 47 12.08 10.72 5.25
C TYR A 47 10.96 11.75 5.05
N LEU A 48 9.93 11.74 5.90
CA LEU A 48 8.85 12.71 5.83
C LEU A 48 9.37 14.09 6.25
N LEU A 49 9.21 15.08 5.37
CA LEU A 49 9.61 16.46 5.66
C LEU A 49 8.82 17.01 6.87
N ALA A 50 9.52 17.72 7.75
CA ALA A 50 8.91 18.36 8.90
C ALA A 50 7.75 19.29 8.49
N GLY A 51 6.65 19.22 9.22
CA GLY A 51 5.45 20.02 8.95
C GLY A 51 4.58 19.51 7.80
N ILE A 52 4.84 18.33 7.23
CA ILE A 52 3.95 17.65 6.28
C ILE A 52 3.15 16.56 7.01
N LYS A 53 1.84 16.50 6.73
CA LYS A 53 0.98 15.35 7.02
C LYS A 53 0.46 14.77 5.72
N GLN A 54 0.19 13.48 5.69
CA GLN A 54 -0.24 12.77 4.48
C GLN A 54 -1.59 12.10 4.68
N ILE A 55 -2.48 12.25 3.71
CA ILE A 55 -3.63 11.38 3.52
C ILE A 55 -3.15 10.24 2.64
N ILE A 56 -3.24 9.02 3.16
CA ILE A 56 -2.67 7.83 2.52
C ILE A 56 -3.76 6.98 1.85
N SER A 57 -3.45 6.47 0.67
CA SER A 57 -4.19 5.44 -0.06
C SER A 57 -3.25 4.30 -0.45
N TYR A 58 -3.78 3.13 -0.75
CA TYR A 58 -2.95 2.06 -1.29
C TYR A 58 -2.47 2.42 -2.71
N VAL A 59 -1.29 1.92 -3.08
CA VAL A 59 -0.90 1.83 -4.49
C VAL A 59 -1.90 0.97 -5.27
N ASN A 60 -1.90 1.07 -6.60
CA ASN A 60 -2.84 0.37 -7.48
C ASN A 60 -2.55 -1.15 -7.60
N LEU A 61 -2.56 -1.85 -6.47
CA LEU A 61 -2.49 -3.30 -6.33
C LEU A 61 -3.80 -3.73 -5.67
N ASN A 62 -4.81 -4.04 -6.49
CA ASN A 62 -6.17 -4.20 -6.00
C ASN A 62 -6.60 -5.67 -5.97
N PRO A 63 -7.32 -6.14 -4.94
CA PRO A 63 -7.77 -7.53 -4.85
C PRO A 63 -8.66 -8.01 -6.00
N GLU A 64 -9.46 -7.13 -6.59
CA GLU A 64 -10.41 -7.45 -7.67
C GLU A 64 -9.75 -7.95 -8.95
N ASP A 65 -8.47 -7.65 -9.17
CA ASP A 65 -7.71 -8.13 -10.32
C ASP A 65 -7.29 -9.61 -10.16
N TYR A 66 -7.40 -10.19 -8.96
CA TYR A 66 -6.87 -11.52 -8.62
C TYR A 66 -7.90 -12.47 -8.00
N LEU A 67 -9.00 -11.94 -7.46
CA LEU A 67 -9.95 -12.69 -6.64
C LEU A 67 -11.38 -12.56 -7.16
N SER A 68 -12.23 -13.51 -6.79
CA SER A 68 -13.68 -13.37 -6.96
C SER A 68 -14.23 -12.23 -6.09
N GLU A 69 -15.40 -11.70 -6.46
CA GLU A 69 -16.04 -10.54 -5.82
C GLU A 69 -16.07 -10.62 -4.29
N LEU A 70 -16.55 -11.74 -3.73
CA LEU A 70 -16.65 -11.92 -2.28
C LEU A 70 -15.27 -11.93 -1.60
N SER A 71 -14.29 -12.60 -2.21
CA SER A 71 -12.93 -12.69 -1.68
C SER A 71 -12.21 -11.33 -1.76
N ALA A 72 -12.38 -10.61 -2.87
CA ALA A 72 -11.86 -9.25 -3.04
C ALA A 72 -12.47 -8.30 -2.00
N LEU A 73 -13.79 -8.33 -1.81
CA LEU A 73 -14.49 -7.55 -0.78
C LEU A 73 -13.93 -7.79 0.63
N LEU A 74 -13.73 -9.05 1.01
CA LEU A 74 -13.21 -9.41 2.32
C LEU A 74 -11.77 -8.93 2.51
N LEU A 75 -10.93 -9.06 1.49
CA LEU A 75 -9.54 -8.59 1.55
C LEU A 75 -9.47 -7.06 1.62
N THR A 76 -10.24 -6.35 0.81
CA THR A 76 -10.32 -4.89 0.83
C THR A 76 -10.83 -4.36 2.17
N LYS A 77 -11.88 -4.98 2.74
CA LYS A 77 -12.35 -4.62 4.10
C LYS A 77 -11.25 -4.77 5.14
N LYS A 78 -10.51 -5.88 5.09
CA LYS A 78 -9.42 -6.12 6.03
C LYS A 78 -8.24 -5.16 5.83
N ALA A 79 -7.96 -4.74 4.60
CA ALA A 79 -6.88 -3.78 4.31
C ALA A 79 -7.14 -2.37 4.89
N ASN A 80 -8.41 -2.04 5.15
CA ASN A 80 -8.87 -0.74 5.62
C ASN A 80 -9.15 -0.67 7.15
N GLN A 81 -8.88 -1.75 7.90
CA GLN A 81 -9.04 -1.82 9.37
C GLN A 81 -7.73 -1.51 10.08
#